data_AF-H0H1N7-F1
#
_entry.id   AF-H0H1N7-F1
#
_cell.length_a   1.000
_cell.length_b   1.000
_cell.length_c   1.000
_cell.angle_alpha   90.00
_cell.angle_beta   90.00
_cell.angle_gamma   90.00
#
_symmetry.space_group_name_H-M   'P 1'
#
loop_
_entity.id
_entity.type
_entity.pdbx_description
1 polymer ?
#
loop_
_entity_poly.entity_id
_entity_poly.type
_entity_poly.pdbx_seq_one_letter_code
_entity_poly.pdbx_strand_id
1 'polypeptide(L)'
;MHWASVFGAIWLFHLSGARASPARTKMYGKVPLVLTDACMGVFGDVTWEYTSDALYASPVCTYEPALQSMLYCIFESVKEKGYSNKTFEKTFAAIKEDCSYYTDALQNMTNTDFYSALHNGTKHMMQYVEGNANLTYPIEMDAQTRENYYYSYHGFYANYDIGHTYGGVICAYFVGVMILAGIFHYMNYTPFKTALFKQRLVRYARGYLTLPTIWGKHASHFSSLKVLTGYLPTRFEGIIILGYLVLHTVFLAYGYQYDPYNLIFSSRREQVARYVADRSGVLAFAHFPLIALFAGRNNFLEFISGVKYTSFIMFHKWLGRMMFLDATIHGAAYTSYAVFYRDWQASKEETYWQFGVAALCLVGVMVFFL
;
A
#
# COMPACT_ATOMS: atom_id res chain seq x y z
N MET A 1 19.01 22.85 -25.17
CA MET A 1 17.73 23.15 -24.47
C MET A 1 17.26 22.05 -23.49
N HIS A 2 18.10 21.08 -23.08
CA HIS A 2 17.67 20.01 -22.14
C HIS A 2 18.15 20.18 -20.70
N TRP A 3 19.12 21.07 -20.44
CA TRP A 3 19.63 21.29 -19.08
C TRP A 3 18.74 22.26 -18.27
N ALA A 4 18.12 23.25 -18.90
CA ALA A 4 17.28 24.23 -18.21
C ALA A 4 16.02 23.62 -17.56
N SER A 5 15.46 22.55 -18.14
CA SER A 5 14.28 21.85 -17.60
C SER A 5 14.61 20.98 -16.38
N VAL A 6 15.81 20.40 -16.32
CA VAL A 6 16.27 19.60 -15.18
C VAL A 6 16.61 20.52 -14.00
N PHE A 7 17.32 21.62 -14.27
CA PHE A 7 17.59 22.62 -13.24
C PHE A 7 16.32 23.31 -12.73
N GLY A 8 15.34 23.59 -13.61
CA GLY A 8 14.04 24.14 -13.20
C GLY A 8 13.25 23.22 -12.27
N ALA A 9 13.24 21.91 -12.54
CA ALA A 9 12.59 20.93 -11.66
C ALA A 9 13.31 20.81 -10.30
N ILE A 10 14.64 20.79 -10.29
CA ILE A 10 15.44 20.76 -9.05
C ILE A 10 15.24 22.04 -8.23
N TRP A 11 15.14 23.20 -8.89
CA TRP A 11 14.87 24.48 -8.23
C TRP A 11 13.46 24.56 -7.63
N LEU A 12 12.45 24.01 -8.31
CA LEU A 12 11.08 23.89 -7.78
C LEU A 12 10.98 22.90 -6.61
N PHE A 13 11.77 21.82 -6.62
CA PHE A 13 11.92 20.91 -5.48
C PHE A 13 12.66 21.55 -4.29
N HIS A 14 13.50 22.56 -4.51
CA HIS A 14 14.14 23.33 -3.44
C HIS A 14 13.27 24.47 -2.89
N LEU A 15 12.33 25.00 -3.68
CA LEU A 15 11.36 26.01 -3.25
C LEU A 15 10.17 25.42 -2.48
N SER A 16 9.88 24.14 -2.67
CA SER A 16 8.94 23.42 -1.80
C SER A 16 9.67 23.11 -0.49
N GLY A 17 9.33 23.82 0.59
CA GLY A 17 9.88 23.61 1.93
C GLY A 17 9.65 22.23 2.55
N ALA A 18 9.17 21.24 1.78
CA ALA A 18 8.97 19.87 2.19
C ALA A 18 10.29 19.08 2.10
N ARG A 19 11.21 19.33 3.05
CA ARG A 19 12.27 18.36 3.37
C ARG A 19 11.68 17.23 4.22
N ALA A 20 10.88 16.36 3.61
CA ALA A 20 10.64 15.05 4.20
C ALA A 20 11.82 14.16 3.83
N SER A 21 12.52 13.62 4.84
CA SER A 21 13.42 12.49 4.59
C SER A 21 12.62 11.35 3.94
N PRO A 22 13.19 10.55 3.03
CA PRO A 22 12.50 9.39 2.49
C PRO A 22 12.04 8.51 3.65
N ALA A 23 10.73 8.39 3.85
CA ALA A 23 10.18 7.51 4.86
C ALA A 23 10.66 6.08 4.55
N ARG A 24 11.21 5.38 5.55
CA ARG A 24 11.56 3.97 5.36
C ARG A 24 10.28 3.19 5.11
N THR A 25 10.26 2.33 4.09
CA THR A 25 9.16 1.40 3.85
C THR A 25 9.02 0.49 5.08
N LYS A 26 7.99 0.72 5.89
CA LYS A 26 7.66 -0.09 7.07
C LYS A 26 6.63 -1.12 6.63
N MET A 27 6.91 -2.41 6.84
CA MET A 27 5.87 -3.44 6.77
C MET A 27 5.13 -3.47 8.09
N TYR A 28 3.81 -3.38 8.03
CA TYR A 28 2.95 -3.32 9.21
C TYR A 28 2.47 -4.71 9.67
N GLY A 29 2.33 -5.68 8.77
CA GLY A 29 1.92 -7.06 9.06
C GLY A 29 2.96 -7.90 9.83
N LYS A 30 3.87 -7.28 10.57
CA LYS A 30 4.82 -7.99 11.43
C LYS A 30 4.09 -8.49 12.68
N VAL A 31 4.33 -9.74 13.04
CA VAL A 31 3.71 -10.41 14.20
C VAL A 31 3.73 -9.54 15.48
N PRO A 32 4.84 -8.87 15.88
CA PRO A 32 4.84 -8.04 17.08
C PRO A 32 3.84 -6.88 17.03
N LEU A 33 3.70 -6.20 15.89
CA LEU A 33 2.77 -5.08 15.74
C LEU A 33 1.32 -5.58 15.73
N VAL A 34 1.05 -6.63 14.95
CA VAL A 34 -0.28 -7.27 14.89
C VAL A 34 -0.76 -7.70 16.28
N LEU A 35 0.11 -8.30 17.09
CA LEU A 35 -0.23 -8.74 18.45
C LEU A 35 -0.47 -7.56 19.39
N THR A 36 0.39 -6.54 19.34
CA THR A 36 0.24 -5.33 20.14
C THR A 36 -1.09 -4.65 19.84
N ASP A 37 -1.38 -4.40 18.56
CA ASP A 37 -2.60 -3.70 18.16
C ASP A 37 -3.86 -4.52 18.39
N ALA A 38 -3.79 -5.85 18.19
CA ALA A 38 -4.91 -6.73 18.52
C ALA A 38 -5.27 -6.65 20.00
N CYS A 39 -4.29 -6.80 20.89
CA CYS A 39 -4.54 -6.72 22.33
C CYS A 39 -4.88 -5.28 22.79
N MET A 40 -4.31 -4.26 22.15
CA MET A 40 -4.69 -2.87 22.41
C MET A 40 -6.15 -2.60 22.02
N GLY A 41 -6.61 -3.11 20.87
CA GLY A 41 -8.00 -3.02 20.44
C GLY A 41 -8.95 -3.71 21.42
N VAL A 42 -8.62 -4.93 21.85
CA VAL A 42 -9.41 -5.68 22.85
C VAL A 42 -9.66 -4.87 24.12
N PHE A 43 -8.62 -4.22 24.67
CA PHE A 43 -8.70 -3.51 25.94
C PHE A 43 -9.04 -2.02 25.81
N GLY A 44 -9.04 -1.49 24.58
CA GLY A 44 -9.52 -0.13 24.28
C GLY A 44 -11.05 0.00 24.44
N ASP A 45 -11.78 -1.08 24.18
CA ASP A 45 -13.25 -1.13 24.31
C ASP A 45 -13.72 -1.36 25.76
N VAL A 46 -12.80 -1.71 26.66
CA VAL A 46 -13.09 -1.99 28.06
C VAL A 46 -13.16 -0.69 28.87
N THR A 47 -14.18 -0.56 29.72
CA THR A 47 -14.35 0.58 30.62
C THR A 47 -13.54 0.41 31.91
N TRP A 48 -12.43 1.13 32.00
CA TRP A 48 -11.55 1.18 33.17
C TRP A 48 -11.99 2.27 34.16
N GLU A 49 -11.70 2.11 35.46
CA GLU A 49 -11.85 3.19 36.45
C GLU A 49 -10.71 4.20 36.29
N TYR A 50 -10.67 4.83 35.12
CA TYR A 50 -9.60 5.72 34.71
C TYR A 50 -10.20 7.05 34.26
N THR A 51 -9.88 8.11 35.00
CA THR A 51 -10.16 9.49 34.62
C THR A 51 -8.87 10.12 34.11
N SER A 52 -8.82 10.42 32.82
CA SER A 52 -7.79 11.28 32.24
C SER A 52 -8.41 12.57 31.75
N ASP A 53 -7.82 13.70 32.15
CA ASP A 53 -8.16 15.02 31.63
C ASP A 53 -7.57 15.29 30.23
N ALA A 54 -6.69 14.41 29.74
CA ALA A 54 -6.16 14.49 28.38
C ALA A 54 -7.18 13.96 27.36
N LEU A 55 -7.48 14.77 26.34
CA LEU A 55 -8.52 14.57 25.32
C LEU A 55 -8.37 13.28 24.47
N TYR A 56 -7.31 12.50 24.67
CA TYR A 56 -6.99 11.29 23.91
C TYR A 56 -6.16 10.29 24.72
N ALA A 57 -6.38 10.07 26.02
CA ALA A 57 -5.59 9.06 26.73
C ALA A 57 -6.05 7.63 26.38
N SER A 58 -5.10 6.78 25.96
CA SER A 58 -5.33 5.34 25.82
C SER A 58 -5.11 4.65 27.18
N PRO A 59 -6.14 4.04 27.80
CA PRO A 59 -6.01 3.40 29.11
C PRO A 59 -4.88 2.37 29.15
N VAL A 60 -4.68 1.60 28.07
CA VAL A 60 -3.61 0.59 28.00
C VAL A 60 -2.20 1.17 28.02
N CYS A 61 -2.04 2.45 27.73
CA CYS A 61 -0.74 3.13 27.74
C CYS A 61 -0.50 3.88 29.06
N THR A 62 -1.55 4.35 29.72
CA THR A 62 -1.45 5.28 30.87
C THR A 62 -1.94 4.69 32.18
N TYR A 63 -2.70 3.59 32.15
CA TYR A 63 -3.26 2.93 33.32
C TYR A 63 -2.64 1.55 33.52
N GLU A 64 -2.03 1.34 34.70
CA GLU A 64 -1.22 0.14 34.98
C GLU A 64 -2.03 -1.18 34.86
N PRO A 65 -3.24 -1.33 35.43
CA PRO A 65 -4.04 -2.54 35.25
C PRO A 65 -4.36 -2.85 33.78
N ALA A 66 -4.60 -1.82 32.96
CA ALA A 66 -4.87 -1.99 31.53
C ALA A 66 -3.61 -2.42 30.76
N LEU A 67 -2.46 -1.79 31.05
CA LEU A 67 -1.17 -2.20 30.49
C LEU A 67 -0.83 -3.65 30.85
N GLN A 68 -1.03 -4.04 32.11
CA GLN A 68 -0.81 -5.40 32.59
C GLN A 68 -1.70 -6.43 31.87
N SER A 69 -2.97 -6.09 31.65
CA SER A 69 -3.92 -6.92 30.90
C SER A 69 -3.49 -7.09 29.45
N MET A 70 -3.08 -5.99 28.79
CA MET A 70 -2.55 -6.01 27.43
C MET A 70 -1.30 -6.87 27.32
N LEU A 71 -0.33 -6.70 28.23
CA LEU A 71 0.90 -7.51 28.25
C LEU A 71 0.58 -9.00 28.40
N TYR A 72 -0.40 -9.35 29.23
CA TYR A 72 -0.83 -10.73 29.41
C TYR A 72 -1.52 -11.30 28.16
N CYS A 73 -2.41 -10.54 27.52
CA CYS A 73 -3.01 -10.93 26.24
C CYS A 73 -1.96 -11.22 25.17
N ILE A 74 -0.95 -10.37 25.05
CA ILE A 74 0.15 -10.58 24.09
C ILE A 74 0.93 -11.85 24.48
N PHE A 75 1.25 -12.02 25.75
CA PHE A 75 2.01 -13.18 26.25
C PHE A 75 1.31 -14.51 25.95
N GLU A 76 0.02 -14.64 26.29
CA GLU A 76 -0.75 -15.85 25.98
C GLU A 76 -0.90 -16.04 24.46
N SER A 77 -1.17 -14.98 23.70
CA SER A 77 -1.28 -15.06 22.23
C SER A 77 0.03 -15.52 21.56
N VAL A 78 1.18 -15.10 22.08
CA VAL A 78 2.51 -15.56 21.63
C VAL A 78 2.66 -17.06 21.89
N LYS A 79 2.28 -17.51 23.08
CA LYS A 79 2.41 -18.91 23.52
C LYS A 79 1.48 -19.84 22.76
N GLU A 80 0.20 -19.47 22.62
CA GLU A 80 -0.82 -20.24 21.88
C GLU A 80 -0.42 -20.46 20.42
N LYS A 81 0.18 -19.45 19.77
CA LYS A 81 0.65 -19.54 18.38
C LYS A 81 2.05 -20.16 18.24
N GLY A 82 2.68 -20.58 19.33
CA GLY A 82 4.00 -21.21 19.31
C GLY A 82 5.15 -20.28 18.90
N TYR A 83 5.00 -18.97 19.10
CA TYR A 83 6.06 -18.00 18.82
C TYR A 83 7.13 -17.99 19.94
N SER A 84 8.35 -17.60 19.60
CA SER A 84 9.45 -17.51 20.57
C SER A 84 9.28 -16.35 21.56
N ASN A 85 9.87 -16.46 22.75
CA ASN A 85 9.94 -15.35 23.71
C ASN A 85 10.60 -14.08 23.13
N LYS A 86 11.51 -14.24 22.15
CA LYS A 86 12.09 -13.11 21.42
C LYS A 86 11.06 -12.35 20.59
N THR A 87 9.98 -13.00 20.17
CA THR A 87 8.85 -12.32 19.50
C THR A 87 8.09 -11.47 20.49
N PHE A 88 7.85 -11.97 21.70
CA PHE A 88 7.27 -11.20 22.80
C PHE A 88 8.12 -9.97 23.13
N GLU A 89 9.44 -10.10 23.27
CA GLU A 89 10.30 -8.94 23.55
C GLU A 89 10.29 -7.88 22.44
N LYS A 90 10.03 -8.29 21.19
CA LYS A 90 9.87 -7.34 20.07
C LYS A 90 8.56 -6.56 20.15
N THR A 91 7.53 -7.06 20.85
CA THR A 91 6.26 -6.32 21.02
C THR A 91 6.45 -5.12 21.92
N PHE A 92 7.41 -5.15 22.86
CA PHE A 92 7.73 -4.00 23.72
C PHE A 92 8.14 -2.77 22.92
N ALA A 93 8.87 -2.96 21.82
CA ALA A 93 9.21 -1.87 20.91
C ALA A 93 7.98 -1.30 20.18
N ALA A 94 7.02 -2.16 19.81
CA ALA A 94 5.75 -1.72 19.23
C ALA A 94 4.89 -0.97 20.26
N ILE A 95 4.74 -1.51 21.47
CA ILE A 95 4.03 -0.85 22.58
C ILE A 95 4.60 0.55 22.84
N LYS A 96 5.93 0.68 22.86
CA LYS A 96 6.57 1.99 23.00
C LYS A 96 6.23 2.93 21.86
N GLU A 97 6.24 2.45 20.62
CA GLU A 97 5.91 3.25 19.45
C GLU A 97 4.44 3.71 19.49
N ASP A 98 3.50 2.79 19.75
CA ASP A 98 2.06 3.09 19.75
C ASP A 98 1.69 3.98 20.94
N CYS A 99 2.35 3.80 22.09
CA CYS A 99 2.11 4.61 23.27
C CYS A 99 2.90 5.93 23.33
N SER A 100 3.81 6.21 22.40
CA SER A 100 4.65 7.42 22.46
C SER A 100 3.86 8.71 22.36
N TYR A 101 2.67 8.64 21.74
CA TYR A 101 1.77 9.79 21.65
C TYR A 101 1.08 10.10 22.99
N TYR A 102 0.87 9.09 23.84
CA TYR A 102 0.08 9.22 25.07
C TYR A 102 0.94 9.44 26.32
N THR A 103 2.13 8.85 26.38
CA THR A 103 3.01 8.96 27.55
C THR A 103 4.47 8.69 27.22
N ASP A 104 5.36 9.45 27.86
CA ASP A 104 6.81 9.22 27.83
C ASP A 104 7.25 8.15 28.83
N ALA A 105 6.40 7.78 29.79
CA ALA A 105 6.77 6.85 30.88
C ALA A 105 7.24 5.48 30.35
N LEU A 106 6.60 4.99 29.28
CA LEU A 106 6.91 3.69 28.69
C LEU A 106 8.20 3.71 27.86
N GLN A 107 8.66 4.88 27.39
CA GLN A 107 9.88 4.97 26.57
C GLN A 107 11.12 4.51 27.33
N ASN A 108 11.18 4.87 28.61
CA ASN A 108 12.31 4.59 29.50
C ASN A 108 12.28 3.18 30.11
N MET A 109 11.19 2.42 29.93
CA MET A 109 11.09 1.06 30.46
C MET A 109 12.03 0.10 29.75
N THR A 110 12.69 -0.75 30.52
CA THR A 110 13.51 -1.86 30.03
C THR A 110 12.68 -3.13 29.83
N ASN A 111 13.22 -4.14 29.13
CA ASN A 111 12.53 -5.42 28.97
C ASN A 111 12.19 -6.06 30.33
N THR A 112 13.06 -5.90 31.33
CA THR A 112 12.81 -6.42 32.69
C THR A 112 11.65 -5.71 33.38
N ASP A 113 11.44 -4.43 33.10
CA ASP A 113 10.30 -3.68 33.66
C ASP A 113 8.99 -4.19 33.06
N PHE A 114 8.95 -4.48 31.75
CA PHE A 114 7.78 -5.10 31.11
C PHE A 114 7.49 -6.50 31.66
N TYR A 115 8.51 -7.33 31.86
CA TYR A 115 8.33 -8.64 32.50
C TYR A 115 7.87 -8.51 33.95
N SER A 116 8.34 -7.51 34.69
CA SER A 116 7.92 -7.24 36.07
C SER A 116 6.47 -6.79 36.13
N ALA A 117 6.05 -5.88 35.23
CA ALA A 117 4.66 -5.47 35.08
C ALA A 117 3.75 -6.65 34.74
N LEU A 118 4.15 -7.49 33.78
CA LEU A 118 3.44 -8.73 33.44
C LEU A 118 3.29 -9.64 34.67
N HIS A 119 4.38 -9.93 35.38
CA HIS A 119 4.35 -10.82 36.54
C HIS A 119 3.58 -10.24 37.74
N ASN A 120 3.56 -8.93 37.90
CA ASN A 120 2.72 -8.28 38.90
C ASN A 120 1.23 -8.42 38.53
N GLY A 121 0.91 -8.15 37.26
CA GLY A 121 -0.45 -8.26 36.74
C GLY A 121 -1.05 -9.65 36.86
N THR A 122 -0.28 -10.70 36.57
CA THR A 122 -0.78 -12.08 36.66
C THR A 122 -1.17 -12.52 38.07
N LYS A 123 -0.68 -11.85 39.13
CA LYS A 123 -1.07 -12.16 40.52
C LYS A 123 -2.46 -11.67 40.88
N HIS A 124 -2.95 -10.63 40.20
CA HIS A 124 -4.21 -9.96 40.48
C HIS A 124 -5.23 -10.11 39.35
N MET A 125 -4.96 -11.03 38.42
CA MET A 125 -5.72 -11.19 37.20
C MET A 125 -7.07 -11.85 37.47
N MET A 126 -8.13 -11.29 36.87
CA MET A 126 -9.48 -11.84 36.93
C MET A 126 -10.03 -12.03 35.52
N GLN A 127 -10.89 -13.02 35.33
CA GLN A 127 -11.56 -13.22 34.05
C GLN A 127 -12.53 -12.06 33.77
N TYR A 128 -12.44 -11.48 32.58
CA TYR A 128 -13.36 -10.43 32.16
C TYR A 128 -14.78 -10.96 31.99
N VAL A 129 -15.75 -10.21 32.51
CA VAL A 129 -17.19 -10.44 32.33
C VAL A 129 -17.76 -9.23 31.61
N GLU A 130 -18.43 -9.49 30.48
CA GLU A 130 -19.04 -8.46 29.65
C GLU A 130 -20.04 -7.62 30.46
N GLY A 131 -19.97 -6.29 30.30
CA GLY A 131 -20.83 -5.35 31.04
C GLY A 131 -20.25 -4.88 32.37
N ASN A 132 -19.09 -5.39 32.81
CA ASN A 132 -18.37 -4.80 33.94
C ASN A 132 -17.86 -3.40 33.57
N ALA A 133 -18.20 -2.43 34.41
CA ALA A 133 -17.73 -1.05 34.30
C ALA A 133 -16.74 -0.71 35.42
N ASN A 134 -15.86 0.26 35.16
CA ASN A 134 -14.92 0.83 36.11
C ASN A 134 -13.98 -0.23 36.72
N LEU A 135 -13.24 -0.94 35.87
CA LEU A 135 -12.28 -1.93 36.33
C LEU A 135 -11.02 -1.29 36.94
N THR A 136 -10.60 -1.79 38.10
CA THR A 136 -9.39 -1.36 38.84
C THR A 136 -8.28 -2.40 38.91
N TYR A 137 -8.50 -3.55 38.30
CA TYR A 137 -7.64 -4.72 38.38
C TYR A 137 -7.36 -5.27 36.98
N PRO A 138 -6.23 -5.96 36.78
CA PRO A 138 -5.91 -6.55 35.49
C PRO A 138 -6.89 -7.67 35.16
N ILE A 139 -7.25 -7.79 33.89
CA ILE A 139 -8.22 -8.75 33.39
C ILE A 139 -7.63 -9.66 32.31
N GLU A 140 -8.11 -10.89 32.30
CA GLU A 140 -7.89 -11.86 31.23
C GLU A 140 -9.13 -11.94 30.33
N MET A 141 -8.89 -11.88 29.01
CA MET A 141 -9.91 -12.06 27.99
C MET A 141 -9.94 -13.49 27.49
N ASP A 142 -11.11 -13.99 27.09
CA ASP A 142 -11.25 -15.35 26.55
C ASP A 142 -10.34 -15.60 25.32
N ALA A 143 -9.86 -16.84 25.18
CA ALA A 143 -8.95 -17.23 24.09
C ALA A 143 -9.57 -17.01 22.71
N GLN A 144 -10.88 -17.28 22.54
CA GLN A 144 -11.56 -17.07 21.27
C GLN A 144 -11.60 -15.58 20.89
N THR A 145 -11.83 -14.70 21.87
CA THR A 145 -11.84 -13.26 21.65
C THR A 145 -10.46 -12.76 21.22
N ARG A 146 -9.40 -13.18 21.91
CA ARG A 146 -8.01 -12.84 21.53
C ARG A 146 -7.68 -13.30 20.12
N GLU A 147 -8.09 -14.51 19.76
CA GLU A 147 -7.87 -15.07 18.43
C GLU A 147 -8.61 -14.29 17.34
N ASN A 148 -9.87 -13.90 17.59
CA ASN A 148 -10.64 -13.11 16.65
C ASN A 148 -9.99 -11.74 16.38
N TYR A 149 -9.61 -11.01 17.43
CA TYR A 149 -8.90 -9.72 17.27
C TYR A 149 -7.57 -9.89 16.54
N TYR A 150 -6.80 -10.95 16.84
CA TYR A 150 -5.58 -11.25 16.10
C TYR A 150 -5.84 -11.40 14.60
N TYR A 151 -6.85 -12.19 14.20
CA TYR A 151 -7.17 -12.38 12.79
C TYR A 151 -7.70 -11.11 12.12
N SER A 152 -8.45 -10.27 12.85
CA SER A 152 -8.90 -8.97 12.35
C SER A 152 -7.73 -8.05 12.02
N TYR A 153 -6.78 -7.89 12.95
CA TYR A 153 -5.60 -7.04 12.74
C TYR A 153 -4.61 -7.64 11.75
N HIS A 154 -4.45 -8.97 11.76
CA HIS A 154 -3.66 -9.66 10.74
C HIS A 154 -4.24 -9.41 9.34
N GLY A 155 -5.56 -9.54 9.16
CA GLY A 155 -6.23 -9.27 7.89
C GLY A 155 -6.11 -7.80 7.47
N PHE A 156 -6.31 -6.87 8.41
CA PHE A 156 -6.16 -5.42 8.18
C PHE A 156 -4.78 -5.07 7.62
N TYR A 157 -3.71 -5.50 8.31
CA TYR A 157 -2.36 -5.21 7.87
C TYR A 157 -1.92 -6.02 6.65
N ALA A 158 -2.37 -7.27 6.54
CA ALA A 158 -2.10 -8.09 5.37
C ALA A 158 -2.64 -7.42 4.10
N ASN A 159 -3.85 -6.85 4.14
CA ASN A 159 -4.45 -6.10 3.01
C ASN A 159 -3.71 -4.81 2.68
N TYR A 160 -3.19 -4.12 3.69
CA TYR A 160 -2.42 -2.90 3.52
C TYR A 160 -1.06 -3.19 2.86
N ASP A 161 -0.31 -4.16 3.38
CA ASP A 161 1.06 -4.45 2.95
C ASP A 161 1.10 -5.06 1.54
N ILE A 162 0.17 -5.96 1.20
CA ILE A 162 0.15 -6.67 -0.08
C ILE A 162 0.01 -5.71 -1.29
N GLY A 163 -0.56 -4.52 -1.12
CA GLY A 163 -0.62 -3.48 -2.14
C GLY A 163 0.77 -3.07 -2.63
N HIS A 164 1.74 -2.97 -1.71
CA HIS A 164 3.12 -2.62 -2.03
C HIS A 164 3.80 -3.72 -2.84
N THR A 165 3.55 -4.99 -2.52
CA THR A 165 4.05 -6.13 -3.29
C THR A 165 3.50 -6.10 -4.71
N TYR A 166 2.20 -5.86 -4.89
CA TYR A 166 1.58 -5.77 -6.22
C TYR A 166 2.15 -4.62 -7.05
N GLY A 167 2.34 -3.44 -6.44
CA GLY A 167 3.02 -2.32 -7.09
C GLY A 167 4.45 -2.68 -7.54
N GLY A 168 5.21 -3.39 -6.68
CA GLY A 168 6.53 -3.92 -7.02
C GLY A 168 6.50 -4.90 -8.19
N VAL A 169 5.50 -5.78 -8.27
CA VAL A 169 5.33 -6.73 -9.37
C VAL A 169 4.99 -6.00 -10.68
N ILE A 170 4.17 -4.95 -10.65
CA ILE A 170 3.89 -4.11 -11.84
C ILE A 170 5.18 -3.45 -12.34
N CYS A 171 6.00 -2.90 -11.44
CA CYS A 171 7.31 -2.35 -11.81
C CYS A 171 8.23 -3.43 -12.42
N ALA A 172 8.30 -4.61 -11.79
CA ALA A 172 9.10 -5.72 -12.27
C ALA A 172 8.63 -6.22 -13.65
N TYR A 173 7.32 -6.21 -13.92
CA TYR A 173 6.75 -6.56 -15.23
C TYR A 173 7.35 -5.70 -16.35
N PHE A 174 7.34 -4.37 -16.18
CA PHE A 174 7.92 -3.47 -17.19
C PHE A 174 9.44 -3.59 -17.28
N VAL A 175 10.15 -3.77 -16.17
CA VAL A 175 11.59 -4.05 -16.20
C VAL A 175 11.88 -5.32 -17.01
N GLY A 176 11.12 -6.40 -16.80
CA GLY A 176 11.23 -7.63 -17.57
C GLY A 176 10.97 -7.43 -19.06
N VAL A 177 9.93 -6.67 -19.42
CA VAL A 177 9.63 -6.31 -20.82
C VAL A 177 10.82 -5.55 -21.44
N MET A 178 11.41 -4.60 -20.72
CA MET A 178 12.56 -3.83 -21.21
C MET A 178 13.83 -4.65 -21.37
N ILE A 179 14.09 -5.60 -20.46
CA ILE A 179 15.21 -6.56 -20.57
C ILE A 179 15.01 -7.46 -21.80
N LEU A 180 13.81 -8.01 -21.99
CA LEU A 180 13.50 -8.85 -23.15
C LEU A 180 13.69 -8.07 -24.46
N ALA A 181 13.21 -6.82 -24.51
CA ALA A 181 13.41 -5.94 -25.66
C ALA A 181 14.90 -5.69 -25.92
N GLY A 182 15.70 -5.45 -24.87
CA GLY A 182 17.16 -5.30 -24.97
C GLY A 182 17.88 -6.54 -25.48
N ILE A 183 17.46 -7.74 -25.05
CA ILE A 183 17.98 -9.01 -25.58
C ILE A 183 17.69 -9.11 -27.08
N PHE A 184 16.45 -8.86 -27.51
CA PHE A 184 16.10 -8.88 -28.93
C PHE A 184 16.84 -7.81 -29.74
N HIS A 185 17.07 -6.63 -29.16
CA HIS A 185 17.86 -5.57 -29.78
C HIS A 185 19.31 -6.00 -29.97
N TYR A 186 19.96 -6.53 -28.93
CA TYR A 186 21.33 -7.03 -29.00
C TYR A 186 21.48 -8.19 -29.99
N MET A 187 20.52 -9.14 -30.00
CA MET A 187 20.51 -10.27 -30.94
C MET A 187 20.49 -9.81 -32.40
N ASN A 188 19.92 -8.64 -32.71
CA ASN A 188 19.93 -8.10 -34.07
C ASN A 188 21.32 -7.69 -34.59
N TYR A 189 22.32 -7.56 -33.72
CA TYR A 189 23.72 -7.25 -34.06
C TYR A 189 24.61 -8.50 -34.12
N THR A 190 24.09 -9.66 -33.72
CA THR A 190 24.86 -10.92 -33.72
C THR A 190 24.59 -11.76 -34.98
N PRO A 191 25.56 -12.55 -35.48
CA PRO A 191 25.37 -13.45 -36.62
C PRO A 191 24.30 -14.54 -36.37
N PHE A 192 23.93 -14.75 -35.10
CA PHE A 192 22.83 -15.60 -34.66
C PHE A 192 21.47 -15.18 -35.24
N LYS A 193 21.30 -13.89 -35.56
CA LYS A 193 20.16 -13.32 -36.31
C LYS A 193 19.82 -14.15 -37.55
N THR A 194 20.83 -14.43 -38.38
CA THR A 194 20.68 -15.12 -39.66
C THR A 194 20.27 -16.57 -39.50
N ALA A 195 20.65 -17.22 -38.40
CA ALA A 195 20.27 -18.60 -38.09
C ALA A 195 18.85 -18.68 -37.50
N LEU A 196 18.52 -17.81 -36.53
CA LEU A 196 17.23 -17.80 -35.85
C LEU A 196 16.08 -17.32 -36.76
N PHE A 197 16.28 -16.22 -37.50
CA PHE A 197 15.23 -15.67 -38.37
C PHE A 197 15.03 -16.45 -39.68
N LYS A 198 15.89 -17.42 -40.00
CA LYS A 198 15.65 -18.40 -41.08
C LYS A 198 14.66 -19.50 -40.69
N GLN A 199 14.43 -19.73 -39.39
CA GLN A 199 13.46 -20.74 -38.94
C GLN A 199 12.02 -20.33 -39.29
N ARG A 200 11.25 -21.27 -39.85
CA ARG A 200 9.87 -21.05 -40.36
C ARG A 200 8.93 -20.49 -39.30
N LEU A 201 9.01 -21.03 -38.07
CA LEU A 201 8.19 -20.61 -36.92
C LEU A 201 8.49 -19.18 -36.48
N VAL A 202 9.77 -18.81 -36.38
CA VAL A 202 10.19 -17.46 -35.99
C VAL A 202 9.74 -16.43 -37.03
N ARG A 203 9.83 -16.79 -38.32
CA ARG A 203 9.39 -15.92 -39.42
C ARG A 203 7.86 -15.73 -39.44
N TYR A 204 7.11 -16.79 -39.14
CA TYR A 204 5.65 -16.74 -39.01
C TYR A 204 5.22 -15.91 -37.79
N ALA A 205 5.80 -16.18 -36.62
CA ALA A 205 5.54 -15.42 -35.40
C ALA A 205 5.87 -13.92 -35.57
N ARG A 206 6.99 -13.61 -36.22
CA ARG A 206 7.39 -12.22 -36.49
C ARG A 206 6.42 -11.53 -37.46
N GLY A 207 6.01 -12.22 -38.52
CA GLY A 207 5.02 -11.75 -39.49
C GLY A 207 3.62 -11.54 -38.91
N TYR A 208 3.23 -12.31 -37.89
CA TYR A 208 1.89 -12.25 -37.31
C TYR A 208 1.79 -11.39 -36.03
N LEU A 209 2.82 -11.41 -35.17
CA LEU A 209 2.81 -10.80 -33.84
C LEU A 209 3.59 -9.49 -33.74
N THR A 210 4.72 -9.36 -34.45
CA THR A 210 5.64 -8.22 -34.24
C THR A 210 5.52 -7.12 -35.28
N LEU A 211 5.18 -7.47 -36.52
CA LEU A 211 5.18 -6.55 -37.66
C LEU A 211 3.84 -5.88 -37.94
N PRO A 212 2.67 -6.55 -37.83
CA PRO A 212 1.41 -5.90 -38.12
C PRO A 212 0.92 -5.04 -36.95
N THR A 213 0.30 -3.93 -37.28
CA THR A 213 -0.53 -3.13 -36.38
C THR A 213 -1.84 -3.84 -36.04
N ILE A 214 -2.47 -3.47 -34.92
CA ILE A 214 -3.78 -4.02 -34.53
C ILE A 214 -4.85 -3.58 -35.54
N TRP A 215 -4.84 -2.30 -35.93
CA TRP A 215 -5.65 -1.71 -36.98
C TRP A 215 -4.92 -0.48 -37.56
N GLY A 216 -4.97 -0.23 -38.86
CA GLY A 216 -4.45 1.02 -39.45
C GLY A 216 -2.91 1.18 -39.44
N LYS A 217 -2.41 2.42 -39.50
CA LYS A 217 -0.96 2.73 -39.53
C LYS A 217 -0.40 2.92 -38.11
N HIS A 218 0.80 2.41 -37.84
CA HIS A 218 1.45 2.56 -36.53
C HIS A 218 1.67 4.04 -36.20
N ALA A 219 1.40 4.43 -34.95
CA ALA A 219 1.46 5.82 -34.51
C ALA A 219 0.50 6.79 -35.23
N SER A 220 -0.53 6.27 -35.92
CA SER A 220 -1.67 7.12 -36.30
C SER A 220 -2.48 7.49 -35.05
N HIS A 221 -2.96 8.73 -35.02
CA HIS A 221 -3.76 9.26 -33.93
C HIS A 221 -5.13 8.58 -33.95
N PHE A 222 -5.43 7.81 -32.91
CA PHE A 222 -6.76 7.29 -32.64
C PHE A 222 -7.41 8.16 -31.57
N SER A 223 -8.64 8.58 -31.83
CA SER A 223 -9.48 9.25 -30.84
C SER A 223 -10.82 8.56 -30.85
N SER A 224 -11.08 7.73 -29.83
CA SER A 224 -12.43 7.24 -29.55
C SER A 224 -13.03 8.03 -28.39
N LEU A 225 -14.26 8.51 -28.58
CA LEU A 225 -15.03 9.26 -27.58
C LEU A 225 -14.37 10.57 -27.09
N LYS A 226 -13.37 11.13 -27.80
CA LYS A 226 -12.53 12.28 -27.38
C LYS A 226 -11.73 12.08 -26.07
N VAL A 227 -11.94 10.96 -25.38
CA VAL A 227 -11.31 10.59 -24.10
C VAL A 227 -10.19 9.56 -24.29
N LEU A 228 -10.33 8.66 -25.27
CA LEU A 228 -9.32 7.67 -25.60
C LEU A 228 -8.50 8.17 -26.80
N THR A 229 -7.67 9.20 -26.56
CA THR A 229 -6.71 9.71 -27.53
C THR A 229 -5.37 8.98 -27.37
N GLY A 230 -4.82 8.44 -28.45
CA GLY A 230 -3.59 7.66 -28.36
C GLY A 230 -3.01 7.30 -29.71
N TYR A 231 -1.79 6.76 -29.68
CA TYR A 231 -1.20 6.16 -30.86
C TYR A 231 -1.83 4.76 -31.09
N LEU A 232 -1.93 4.30 -32.33
CA LEU A 232 -2.32 2.90 -32.58
C LEU A 232 -1.12 1.98 -32.27
N PRO A 233 -1.24 1.06 -31.27
CA PRO A 233 -0.15 0.18 -30.91
C PRO A 233 0.10 -0.86 -32.00
N THR A 234 1.35 -1.30 -32.11
CA THR A 234 1.68 -2.58 -32.74
C THR A 234 1.00 -3.73 -31.98
N ARG A 235 0.81 -4.88 -32.62
CA ARG A 235 0.24 -6.06 -31.94
C ARG A 235 1.04 -6.45 -30.69
N PHE A 236 2.36 -6.32 -30.73
CA PHE A 236 3.23 -6.61 -29.59
C PHE A 236 3.04 -5.62 -28.43
N GLU A 237 3.02 -4.32 -28.70
CA GLU A 237 2.69 -3.30 -27.68
C GLU A 237 1.30 -3.52 -27.09
N GLY A 238 0.33 -3.91 -27.93
CA GLY A 238 -1.02 -4.25 -27.48
C GLY A 238 -1.05 -5.46 -26.54
N ILE A 239 -0.28 -6.51 -26.81
CA ILE A 239 -0.16 -7.68 -25.92
C ILE A 239 0.47 -7.28 -24.58
N ILE A 240 1.51 -6.45 -24.59
CA ILE A 240 2.14 -5.93 -23.37
C ILE A 240 1.13 -5.14 -22.54
N ILE A 241 0.44 -4.18 -23.17
CA ILE A 241 -0.56 -3.36 -22.48
C ILE A 241 -1.70 -4.23 -21.96
N LEU A 242 -2.22 -5.18 -22.74
CA LEU A 242 -3.29 -6.08 -22.32
C LEU A 242 -2.86 -6.94 -21.13
N GLY A 243 -1.66 -7.52 -21.16
CA GLY A 243 -1.12 -8.30 -20.05
C GLY A 243 -1.00 -7.47 -18.77
N TYR A 244 -0.52 -6.23 -18.90
CA TYR A 244 -0.47 -5.27 -17.81
C TYR A 244 -1.87 -4.91 -17.27
N LEU A 245 -2.85 -4.62 -18.14
CA LEU A 245 -4.20 -4.26 -17.73
C LEU A 245 -4.90 -5.41 -16.98
N VAL A 246 -4.73 -6.65 -17.44
CA VAL A 246 -5.24 -7.84 -16.75
C VAL A 246 -4.56 -8.00 -15.39
N LEU A 247 -3.24 -7.91 -15.34
CA LEU A 247 -2.47 -8.01 -14.10
C LEU A 247 -2.91 -6.96 -13.07
N HIS A 248 -2.98 -5.69 -13.50
CA HIS A 248 -3.44 -4.57 -12.66
C HIS A 248 -4.86 -4.79 -12.14
N THR A 249 -5.79 -5.18 -13.02
CA THR A 249 -7.20 -5.39 -12.63
C THR A 249 -7.33 -6.51 -11.59
N VAL A 250 -6.58 -7.61 -11.76
CA VAL A 250 -6.53 -8.70 -10.77
C VAL A 250 -5.96 -8.18 -9.45
N PHE A 251 -4.87 -7.43 -9.48
CA PHE A 251 -4.25 -6.87 -8.27
C PHE A 251 -5.13 -5.87 -7.51
N LEU A 252 -5.96 -5.12 -8.22
CA LEU A 252 -6.91 -4.20 -7.60
C LEU A 252 -8.11 -4.94 -6.97
N ALA A 253 -8.57 -6.04 -7.58
CA ALA A 253 -9.81 -6.70 -7.20
C ALA A 253 -9.65 -7.95 -6.31
N TYR A 254 -8.49 -8.62 -6.34
CA TYR A 254 -8.30 -9.94 -5.73
C TYR A 254 -7.46 -9.92 -4.44
N GLY A 255 -7.78 -10.85 -3.53
CA GLY A 255 -6.95 -11.17 -2.37
C GLY A 255 -7.22 -10.31 -1.15
N TYR A 256 -8.44 -9.81 -0.98
CA TYR A 256 -8.86 -9.13 0.23
C TYR A 256 -9.18 -10.12 1.35
N GLN A 257 -8.53 -9.98 2.49
CA GLN A 257 -8.81 -10.73 3.71
C GLN A 257 -9.78 -9.95 4.58
N TYR A 258 -10.99 -10.46 4.74
CA TYR A 258 -12.00 -9.75 5.50
C TYR A 258 -12.29 -10.44 6.82
N ASP A 259 -12.43 -9.64 7.88
CA ASP A 259 -12.92 -10.11 9.17
C ASP A 259 -14.46 -10.20 9.14
N PRO A 260 -15.06 -11.38 9.43
CA PRO A 260 -16.50 -11.55 9.47
C PRO A 260 -17.18 -10.83 10.65
N TYR A 261 -16.45 -10.59 11.75
CA TYR A 261 -16.99 -9.99 12.98
C TYR A 261 -16.92 -8.46 12.97
N ASN A 262 -16.11 -7.88 12.07
CA ASN A 262 -15.86 -6.44 11.97
C ASN A 262 -15.40 -5.83 13.31
N LEU A 263 -14.42 -6.44 13.96
CA LEU A 263 -13.92 -5.96 15.27
C LEU A 263 -13.18 -4.62 15.18
N ILE A 264 -12.66 -4.27 13.99
CA ILE A 264 -11.94 -3.01 13.74
C ILE A 264 -12.86 -1.93 13.15
N PHE A 265 -13.95 -2.32 12.50
CA PHE A 265 -14.80 -1.40 11.72
C PHE A 265 -16.25 -1.54 12.13
N SER A 266 -17.00 -0.43 12.14
CA SER A 266 -18.42 -0.47 12.55
C SER A 266 -19.29 -1.27 11.59
N SER A 267 -18.85 -1.46 10.34
CA SER A 267 -19.60 -2.19 9.34
C SER A 267 -18.72 -2.82 8.26
N ARG A 268 -19.26 -3.86 7.61
CA ARG A 268 -18.62 -4.48 6.44
C ARG A 268 -18.39 -3.50 5.29
N ARG A 269 -19.24 -2.49 5.15
CA ARG A 269 -19.13 -1.47 4.11
C ARG A 269 -17.91 -0.58 4.34
N GLU A 270 -17.68 -0.18 5.60
CA GLU A 270 -16.48 0.56 5.99
C GLU A 270 -15.21 -0.26 5.77
N GLN A 271 -15.22 -1.54 6.16
CA GLN A 271 -14.10 -2.44 5.94
C GLN A 271 -13.72 -2.56 4.45
N VAL A 272 -14.72 -2.76 3.58
CA VAL A 272 -14.50 -2.81 2.12
C VAL A 272 -13.98 -1.47 1.60
N ALA A 273 -14.60 -0.36 2.01
CA ALA A 273 -14.17 0.98 1.58
C ALA A 273 -12.73 1.26 1.99
N ARG A 274 -12.36 0.97 3.25
CA ARG A 274 -11.00 1.15 3.77
C ARG A 274 -9.98 0.35 2.97
N TYR A 275 -10.21 -0.94 2.75
CA TYR A 275 -9.26 -1.81 2.06
C TYR A 275 -9.10 -1.45 0.58
N VAL A 276 -10.20 -1.14 -0.10
CA VAL A 276 -10.14 -0.70 -1.51
C VAL A 276 -9.39 0.64 -1.60
N ALA A 277 -9.64 1.56 -0.67
CA ALA A 277 -8.99 2.86 -0.64
C ALA A 277 -7.47 2.75 -0.46
N ASP A 278 -7.01 1.91 0.47
CA ASP A 278 -5.58 1.65 0.66
C ASP A 278 -4.96 1.01 -0.59
N ARG A 279 -5.60 -0.04 -1.12
CA ARG A 279 -5.09 -0.77 -2.28
C ARG A 279 -4.90 0.13 -3.48
N SER A 280 -5.93 0.87 -3.85
CA SER A 280 -5.90 1.74 -5.03
C SER A 280 -4.95 2.92 -4.80
N GLY A 281 -4.85 3.45 -3.58
CA GLY A 281 -3.86 4.49 -3.25
C GLY A 281 -2.42 4.02 -3.49
N VAL A 282 -2.05 2.86 -2.94
CA VAL A 282 -0.71 2.28 -3.10
C VAL A 282 -0.42 1.96 -4.57
N LEU A 283 -1.39 1.37 -5.30
CA LEU A 283 -1.23 1.10 -6.72
C LEU A 283 -1.09 2.39 -7.53
N ALA A 284 -1.84 3.45 -7.26
CA ALA A 284 -1.69 4.74 -7.93
C ALA A 284 -0.25 5.25 -7.83
N PHE A 285 0.32 5.30 -6.62
CA PHE A 285 1.70 5.74 -6.41
C PHE A 285 2.74 4.79 -7.03
N ALA A 286 2.47 3.48 -7.09
CA ALA A 286 3.37 2.51 -7.71
C ALA A 286 3.60 2.77 -9.22
N HIS A 287 2.64 3.41 -9.91
CA HIS A 287 2.80 3.78 -11.32
C HIS A 287 3.74 4.98 -11.53
N PHE A 288 3.92 5.84 -10.53
CA PHE A 288 4.68 7.08 -10.64
C PHE A 288 6.12 6.90 -11.19
N PRO A 289 6.96 5.98 -10.67
CA PRO A 289 8.31 5.77 -11.21
C PRO A 289 8.29 5.33 -12.68
N LEU A 290 7.32 4.49 -13.08
CA LEU A 290 7.20 4.02 -14.46
C LEU A 290 6.75 5.14 -15.40
N ILE A 291 5.79 5.95 -14.98
CA ILE A 291 5.31 7.10 -15.73
C ILE A 291 6.46 8.08 -15.98
N ALA A 292 7.24 8.41 -14.94
CA ALA A 292 8.41 9.28 -15.07
C ALA A 292 9.47 8.70 -16.02
N LEU A 293 9.74 7.40 -15.89
CA LEU A 293 10.72 6.68 -16.70
C LEU A 293 10.37 6.68 -18.19
N PHE A 294 9.12 6.40 -18.52
CA PHE A 294 8.64 6.33 -19.91
C PHE A 294 8.33 7.70 -20.53
N ALA A 295 8.35 8.79 -19.75
CA ALA A 295 8.22 10.16 -20.28
C ALA A 295 9.51 10.67 -20.96
N GLY A 296 10.68 10.16 -20.54
CA GLY A 296 11.98 10.67 -20.99
C GLY A 296 12.30 10.28 -22.44
N ARG A 297 12.82 11.24 -23.23
CA ARG A 297 13.34 10.99 -24.58
C ARG A 297 14.85 10.76 -24.56
N ASN A 298 15.36 9.87 -25.41
CA ASN A 298 16.79 9.51 -25.50
C ASN A 298 17.36 9.04 -24.15
N ASN A 299 16.55 8.30 -23.37
CA ASN A 299 16.99 7.80 -22.07
C ASN A 299 17.78 6.48 -22.22
N PHE A 300 18.49 6.09 -21.16
CA PHE A 300 19.32 4.88 -21.14
C PHE A 300 18.55 3.60 -21.53
N LEU A 301 17.28 3.50 -21.16
CA LEU A 301 16.45 2.35 -21.52
C LEU A 301 16.09 2.34 -23.01
N GLU A 302 15.84 3.50 -23.62
CA GLU A 302 15.64 3.60 -25.08
C GLU A 302 16.90 3.12 -25.82
N PHE A 303 18.09 3.51 -25.34
CA PHE A 303 19.36 3.08 -25.91
C PHE A 303 19.58 1.56 -25.82
N ILE A 304 19.37 0.95 -24.66
CA ILE A 304 19.62 -0.49 -24.46
C ILE A 304 18.54 -1.36 -25.11
N SER A 305 17.27 -0.96 -24.98
CA SER A 305 16.16 -1.77 -25.45
C SER A 305 15.92 -1.64 -26.96
N GLY A 306 16.41 -0.57 -27.59
CA GLY A 306 16.10 -0.21 -28.98
C GLY A 306 14.62 0.05 -29.24
N VAL A 307 13.80 0.17 -28.19
CA VAL A 307 12.37 0.46 -28.28
C VAL A 307 12.21 1.93 -28.62
N LYS A 308 11.32 2.24 -29.57
CA LYS A 308 11.11 3.62 -30.02
C LYS A 308 10.46 4.45 -28.93
N TYR A 309 10.84 5.73 -28.84
CA TYR A 309 10.15 6.72 -27.99
C TYR A 309 8.61 6.74 -28.15
N THR A 310 8.07 6.46 -29.34
CA THR A 310 6.62 6.35 -29.56
C THR A 310 5.96 5.27 -28.69
N SER A 311 6.65 4.15 -28.48
CA SER A 311 6.21 3.06 -27.61
C SER A 311 6.32 3.43 -26.13
N PHE A 312 7.35 4.21 -25.75
CA PHE A 312 7.49 4.70 -24.37
C PHE A 312 6.36 5.64 -24.01
N ILE A 313 6.06 6.61 -24.87
CA ILE A 313 4.93 7.53 -24.65
C ILE A 313 3.59 6.80 -24.64
N MET A 314 3.46 5.72 -25.40
CA MET A 314 2.31 4.84 -25.29
C MET A 314 2.18 4.23 -23.89
N PHE A 315 3.24 3.62 -23.36
CA PHE A 315 3.24 3.04 -22.01
C PHE A 315 2.99 4.11 -20.95
N HIS A 316 3.66 5.26 -21.04
CA HIS A 316 3.44 6.42 -20.18
C HIS A 316 1.95 6.81 -20.13
N LYS A 317 1.29 6.94 -21.28
CA LYS A 317 -0.14 7.32 -21.34
C LYS A 317 -1.05 6.25 -20.72
N TRP A 318 -0.81 4.96 -20.96
CA TRP A 318 -1.60 3.89 -20.34
C TRP A 318 -1.39 3.79 -18.83
N LEU A 319 -0.15 3.90 -18.37
CA LEU A 319 0.17 3.94 -16.94
C LEU A 319 -0.47 5.14 -16.26
N GLY A 320 -0.41 6.33 -16.88
CA GLY A 320 -1.05 7.55 -16.38
C GLY A 320 -2.57 7.42 -16.23
N ARG A 321 -3.24 6.74 -17.17
CA ARG A 321 -4.69 6.46 -17.07
C ARG A 321 -5.02 5.54 -15.90
N MET A 322 -4.23 4.49 -15.70
CA MET A 322 -4.46 3.56 -14.58
C MET A 322 -4.16 4.23 -13.24
N MET A 323 -3.09 5.04 -13.16
CA MET A 323 -2.82 5.88 -11.99
C MET A 323 -4.00 6.80 -11.66
N PHE A 324 -4.59 7.46 -12.66
CA PHE A 324 -5.75 8.31 -12.47
C PHE A 324 -6.99 7.52 -12.03
N LEU A 325 -7.24 6.35 -12.62
CA LEU A 325 -8.33 5.46 -12.22
C LEU A 325 -8.16 5.04 -10.75
N ASP A 326 -6.98 4.58 -10.37
CA ASP A 326 -6.64 4.14 -9.02
C ASP A 326 -6.77 5.29 -8.00
N ALA A 327 -6.30 6.48 -8.35
CA ALA A 327 -6.43 7.69 -7.52
C ALA A 327 -7.90 8.11 -7.36
N THR A 328 -8.71 7.95 -8.41
CA THR A 328 -10.15 8.23 -8.36
C THR A 328 -10.87 7.23 -7.44
N ILE A 329 -10.55 5.94 -7.55
CA ILE A 329 -11.08 4.89 -6.67
C ILE A 329 -10.66 5.14 -5.22
N HIS A 330 -9.40 5.53 -5.01
CA HIS A 330 -8.85 5.87 -3.70
C HIS A 330 -9.63 7.02 -3.05
N GLY A 331 -9.76 8.15 -3.76
CA GLY A 331 -10.49 9.31 -3.26
C GLY A 331 -11.96 9.01 -2.99
N ALA A 332 -12.64 8.29 -3.90
CA ALA A 332 -14.04 7.91 -3.73
C ALA A 332 -14.24 6.94 -2.53
N ALA A 333 -13.35 5.96 -2.37
CA ALA A 333 -13.43 4.98 -1.30
C ALA A 333 -13.11 5.59 0.07
N TYR A 334 -12.12 6.48 0.18
CA TYR A 334 -11.87 7.24 1.42
C TYR A 334 -13.00 8.22 1.73
N THR A 335 -13.58 8.87 0.73
CA THR A 335 -14.75 9.74 0.92
C THR A 335 -15.92 8.94 1.47
N SER A 336 -16.20 7.77 0.87
CA SER A 336 -17.21 6.83 1.35
C SER A 336 -16.93 6.41 2.80
N TYR A 337 -15.70 6.00 3.10
CA TYR A 337 -15.26 5.63 4.45
C TYR A 337 -15.49 6.76 5.47
N ALA A 338 -15.02 7.98 5.19
CA ALA A 338 -15.15 9.13 6.08
C ALA A 338 -16.62 9.53 6.33
N VAL A 339 -17.49 9.39 5.32
CA VAL A 339 -18.93 9.66 5.48
C VAL A 339 -19.60 8.60 6.37
N PHE A 340 -19.31 7.31 6.17
CA PHE A 340 -19.90 6.24 6.99
C PHE A 340 -19.39 6.27 8.43
N TYR A 341 -18.10 6.55 8.62
CA TYR A 341 -17.47 6.69 9.93
C TYR A 341 -17.81 8.01 10.64
N ARG A 342 -18.63 8.88 10.02
CA ARG A 342 -19.04 10.20 10.53
C ARG A 342 -17.88 11.18 10.80
N ASP A 343 -16.74 10.94 10.15
CA ASP A 343 -15.51 11.75 10.30
C ASP A 343 -15.29 12.74 9.14
N TRP A 344 -16.23 12.83 8.20
CA TRP A 344 -16.13 13.71 7.04
C TRP A 344 -15.73 15.16 7.35
N GLN A 345 -16.25 15.74 8.45
CA GLN A 345 -15.97 17.13 8.78
C GLN A 345 -14.52 17.35 9.21
N ALA A 346 -13.92 16.41 9.94
CA ALA A 346 -12.50 16.49 10.31
C ALA A 346 -11.62 16.10 9.11
N SER A 347 -11.91 14.97 8.47
CA SER A 347 -11.16 14.46 7.31
C SER A 347 -10.99 15.49 6.18
N LYS A 348 -12.02 16.29 5.84
CA LYS A 348 -11.94 17.28 4.74
C LYS A 348 -11.06 18.51 5.08
N GLU A 349 -10.87 18.78 6.37
CA GLU A 349 -10.09 19.93 6.86
C GLU A 349 -8.59 19.61 6.93
N GLU A 350 -8.25 18.33 6.89
CA GLU A 350 -6.88 17.86 6.85
C GLU A 350 -6.14 18.32 5.58
N THR A 351 -4.92 18.81 5.77
CA THR A 351 -4.09 19.35 4.68
C THR A 351 -3.78 18.32 3.60
N TYR A 352 -3.51 17.07 3.99
CA TYR A 352 -3.26 15.99 3.04
C TYR A 352 -4.48 15.66 2.20
N TRP A 353 -5.70 15.81 2.75
CA TRP A 353 -6.94 15.59 2.03
C TRP A 353 -7.13 16.63 0.93
N GLN A 354 -6.94 17.91 1.29
CA GLN A 354 -7.05 19.03 0.35
C GLN A 354 -6.05 18.91 -0.80
N PHE A 355 -4.79 18.56 -0.50
CA PHE A 355 -3.78 18.30 -1.53
C PHE A 355 -4.11 17.08 -2.38
N GLY A 356 -4.67 16.02 -1.80
CA GLY A 356 -5.14 14.85 -2.53
C GLY A 356 -6.22 15.19 -3.56
N VAL A 357 -7.22 15.97 -3.15
CA VAL A 357 -8.29 16.44 -4.06
C VAL A 357 -7.72 17.33 -5.16
N ALA A 358 -6.85 18.28 -4.82
CA ALA A 358 -6.21 19.15 -5.81
C ALA A 358 -5.37 18.35 -6.82
N ALA A 359 -4.57 17.40 -6.35
CA ALA A 359 -3.76 16.52 -7.20
C ALA A 359 -4.63 15.67 -8.13
N LEU A 360 -5.74 15.10 -7.63
CA LEU A 360 -6.67 14.32 -8.45
C LEU A 360 -7.27 15.16 -9.58
N CYS A 361 -7.70 16.38 -9.28
CA CYS A 361 -8.22 17.31 -10.29
C CYS A 361 -7.16 17.65 -11.36
N LEU A 362 -5.92 17.94 -10.95
CA LEU A 362 -4.83 18.25 -11.87
C LEU A 362 -4.48 17.07 -12.77
N VAL A 363 -4.34 15.87 -12.20
CA VAL A 363 -4.06 14.65 -12.98
C VAL A 363 -5.22 14.35 -13.92
N GLY A 364 -6.47 14.55 -13.50
CA GLY A 364 -7.64 14.41 -14.36
C GLY A 364 -7.55 15.33 -15.59
N VAL A 365 -7.24 16.61 -15.38
CA VAL A 365 -7.02 17.55 -16.49
C VAL A 365 -5.89 17.08 -17.40
N MET A 366 -4.77 16.61 -16.85
CA MET A 366 -3.66 16.10 -17.66
C MET A 366 -4.05 14.88 -18.51
N VAL A 367 -4.82 13.94 -17.96
CA VAL A 367 -5.19 12.70 -18.68
C VAL A 367 -6.21 12.94 -19.79
N PHE A 368 -7.14 13.89 -19.60
CA PHE A 368 -8.19 14.16 -20.59
C PHE A 368 -7.77 15.19 -21.65
N PHE A 369 -6.85 16.10 -21.34
CA PHE A 369 -6.50 17.23 -22.22
C PHE A 369 -5.07 17.21 -22.79
N LEU A 370 -4.17 16.31 -22.33
CA LEU A 370 -2.77 16.16 -22.81
C LEU A 370 -2.48 14.72 -23.29
#